data_AF-A0A7J7GTK5-F1
#
_entry.id   AF-A0A7J7GTK5-F1
#
_cell.length_a   1.000
_cell.length_b   1.000
_cell.length_c   1.000
_cell.angle_alpha   90.00
_cell.angle_beta   90.00
_cell.angle_gamma   90.00
#
_symmetry.space_group_name_H-M   'P 1'
#
loop_
_entity.id
_entity.type
_entity.pdbx_description
1 polymer ?
#
loop_
_entity_poly.entity_id
_entity_poly.type
_entity_poly.pdbx_seq_one_letter_code
_entity_poly.pdbx_strand_id
1 'polypeptide(L)'
;MEHELQALRMQIREKSIISVKLQRELAMSRRAEENKFRVYEFGGSETLGSALRVQPCSDEAQDLSKCSIQWYRIPTEGSRRELISGANKSIYAPEPFDVGRFLEVDVVSAGQKVAVTTSGPIGPGQYL
;
A
#
# COMPACT_ATOMS: atom_id res chain seq x y z
N MET A 1 49.10 -6.25 0.41
CA MET A 1 47.84 -6.92 0.04
C MET A 1 46.81 -6.91 1.17
N GLU A 2 47.11 -7.31 2.42
CA GLU A 2 46.10 -7.29 3.50
C GLU A 2 45.57 -5.89 3.85
N HIS A 3 46.45 -4.88 3.88
CA HIS A 3 46.05 -3.49 4.14
C HIS A 3 45.09 -2.93 3.08
N GLU A 4 45.29 -3.28 1.81
CA GLU A 4 44.41 -2.88 0.70
C GLU A 4 43.04 -3.56 0.81
N LEU A 5 43.03 -4.83 1.22
CA LEU A 5 41.81 -5.61 1.42
C LEU A 5 41.00 -5.08 2.62
N GLN A 6 41.67 -4.64 3.69
CA GLN A 6 41.04 -3.97 4.82
C GLN A 6 40.47 -2.61 4.43
N ALA A 7 41.21 -1.81 3.67
CA ALA A 7 40.73 -0.52 3.16
C ALA A 7 39.48 -0.68 2.29
N LEU A 8 39.45 -1.69 1.42
CA LEU A 8 38.29 -1.97 0.58
C LEU A 8 37.05 -2.38 1.40
N ARG A 9 37.22 -3.23 2.42
CA ARG A 9 36.12 -3.61 3.33
C ARG A 9 35.54 -2.42 4.07
N MET A 10 36.38 -1.48 4.52
CA MET A 10 35.92 -0.25 5.17
C MET A 10 35.10 0.61 4.20
N GLN A 11 35.59 0.82 2.98
CA GLN A 11 34.86 1.57 1.96
C GLN A 11 33.52 0.92 1.59
N ILE A 12 33.47 -0.41 1.47
CA ILE A 12 32.22 -1.14 1.21
C ILE A 12 31.23 -0.90 2.36
N ARG A 13 31.68 -1.02 3.62
CA ARG A 13 30.82 -0.81 4.79
C ARG A 13 30.25 0.61 4.83
N GLU A 14 31.09 1.62 4.59
CA GLU A 14 30.68 3.02 4.53
C GLU A 14 29.66 3.26 3.42
N LYS A 15 29.93 2.75 2.20
CA LYS A 15 29.00 2.85 1.07
C LYS A 15 27.69 2.11 1.33
N SER A 16 27.72 0.96 1.99
CA SER A 16 26.51 0.22 2.36
C SER A 16 25.65 1.01 3.35
N ILE A 17 26.26 1.66 4.36
CA ILE A 17 25.53 2.51 5.32
C ILE A 17 24.88 3.69 4.59
N ILE A 18 25.62 4.38 3.72
CA ILE A 18 25.11 5.50 2.93
C ILE A 18 23.97 5.05 2.02
N SER A 19 24.12 3.90 1.35
CA SER A 19 23.09 3.32 0.47
C SER A 19 21.79 3.07 1.23
N VAL A 20 21.85 2.43 2.41
CA VAL A 20 20.67 2.18 3.24
C VAL A 20 20.03 3.49 3.70
N LYS A 21 20.83 4.51 4.04
CA LYS A 21 20.31 5.82 4.43
C LYS A 21 19.58 6.51 3.27
N LEU A 22 20.18 6.53 2.08
CA LEU A 22 19.56 7.10 0.88
C LEU A 22 18.28 6.36 0.49
N GLN A 23 18.26 5.03 0.58
CA GLN A 23 17.05 4.25 0.33
C GLN A 23 15.91 4.63 1.29
N ARG A 24 16.23 4.88 2.58
CA ARG A 24 15.25 5.37 3.55
C ARG A 24 14.75 6.77 3.20
N GLU A 25 15.64 7.71 2.89
CA GLU A 25 15.26 9.07 2.50
C GLU A 25 14.38 9.09 1.25
N LEU A 26 14.73 8.29 0.23
CA LEU A 26 13.91 8.12 -0.99
C LEU A 26 12.53 7.54 -0.67
N ALA A 27 12.43 6.58 0.24
CA ALA A 27 11.15 6.01 0.67
C ALA A 27 10.29 7.02 1.45
N MET A 28 10.91 7.95 2.20
CA MET A 28 10.19 9.02 2.90
C MET A 28 9.72 10.12 1.94
N SER A 29 10.58 10.54 1.01
CA SER A 29 10.26 11.55 0.00
C SER A 29 9.14 11.08 -0.93
N ARG A 30 9.21 9.83 -1.40
CA ARG A 30 8.14 9.23 -2.23
C ARG A 30 6.82 9.18 -1.47
N ARG A 31 6.83 8.77 -0.20
CA ARG A 31 5.61 8.78 0.64
C ARG A 31 5.04 10.18 0.81
N ALA A 32 5.88 11.20 1.00
CA ALA A 32 5.43 12.59 1.13
C ALA A 32 4.78 13.12 -0.16
N GLU A 33 5.35 12.80 -1.32
CA GLU A 33 4.79 13.19 -2.62
C GLU A 33 3.46 12.47 -2.91
N GLU A 34 3.39 11.17 -2.64
CA GLU A 34 2.13 10.42 -2.73
C GLU A 34 1.07 11.01 -1.81
N ASN A 35 1.42 11.35 -0.56
CA ASN A 35 0.48 11.86 0.43
C ASN A 35 -0.08 13.24 0.09
N LYS A 36 0.65 14.04 -0.72
CA LYS A 36 0.23 15.39 -1.13
C LYS A 36 -1.04 15.42 -1.98
N PHE A 37 -1.36 14.31 -2.66
CA PHE A 37 -2.53 14.18 -3.54
C PHE A 37 -3.48 13.04 -3.12
N ARG A 38 -3.30 12.46 -1.92
CA ARG A 38 -4.20 11.41 -1.44
C ARG A 38 -5.54 12.02 -1.02
N VAL A 39 -6.59 11.61 -1.70
CA VAL A 39 -7.98 12.00 -1.40
C VAL A 39 -8.65 10.98 -0.46
N TYR A 40 -8.26 9.71 -0.58
CA TYR A 40 -8.78 8.61 0.22
C TYR A 40 -7.65 7.73 0.74
N GLU A 41 -7.90 7.08 1.88
CA GLU A 41 -7.00 6.11 2.51
C GLU A 41 -7.77 4.92 3.07
N PHE A 42 -7.05 3.86 3.46
CA PHE A 42 -7.62 2.75 4.20
C PHE A 42 -7.48 2.96 5.70
N GLY A 43 -8.60 2.92 6.41
CA GLY A 43 -8.67 2.69 7.85
C GLY A 43 -8.84 1.20 8.17
N GLY A 44 -8.29 0.76 9.31
CA GLY A 44 -8.35 -0.63 9.77
C GLY A 44 -7.01 -1.37 9.64
N SER A 45 -6.97 -2.62 10.13
CA SER A 45 -5.78 -3.47 10.03
C SER A 45 -5.77 -4.22 8.70
N GLU A 46 -4.62 -4.28 8.01
CA GLU A 46 -4.44 -5.05 6.77
C GLU A 46 -4.21 -6.54 7.08
N THR A 47 -5.14 -7.20 7.78
CA THR A 47 -5.04 -8.60 8.22
C THR A 47 -6.37 -9.34 8.03
N LEU A 48 -6.31 -10.66 7.86
CA LEU A 48 -7.51 -11.50 7.80
C LEU A 48 -8.33 -11.40 9.10
N GLY A 49 -9.65 -11.25 8.99
CA GLY A 49 -10.55 -11.10 10.13
C GLY A 49 -10.73 -9.64 10.62
N SER A 50 -10.06 -8.68 9.97
CA SER A 50 -10.31 -7.26 10.16
C SER A 50 -11.42 -6.74 9.22
N ALA A 51 -11.66 -5.43 9.26
CA ALA A 51 -12.39 -4.73 8.21
C ALA A 51 -11.57 -3.53 7.72
N LEU A 52 -11.30 -3.49 6.42
CA LEU A 52 -10.73 -2.32 5.75
C LEU A 52 -11.85 -1.37 5.35
N ARG A 53 -11.66 -0.09 5.65
CA ARG A 53 -12.61 0.97 5.34
C ARG A 53 -11.94 2.04 4.51
N VAL A 54 -12.50 2.32 3.35
CA VAL A 54 -12.14 3.53 2.60
C VAL A 54 -12.66 4.73 3.36
N GLN A 55 -11.78 5.69 3.65
CA GLN A 55 -12.13 6.93 4.32
C GLN A 55 -11.51 8.13 3.60
N PRO A 56 -12.19 9.28 3.57
CA PRO A 56 -11.61 10.51 3.06
C PRO A 56 -10.44 10.95 3.95
N CYS A 57 -9.36 11.42 3.35
CA CYS A 57 -8.20 11.98 4.06
C CYS A 57 -7.86 13.42 3.66
N SER A 58 -8.64 14.02 2.76
CA SER A 58 -8.51 15.44 2.39
C SER A 58 -9.90 16.09 2.24
N ASP A 59 -9.92 17.42 2.33
CA ASP A 59 -11.17 18.22 2.25
C ASP A 59 -11.78 18.21 0.83
N GLU A 60 -11.00 17.85 -0.18
CA GLU A 60 -11.43 17.66 -1.57
C GLU A 60 -12.16 16.33 -1.80
N ALA A 61 -12.18 15.44 -0.79
CA ALA A 61 -12.84 14.15 -0.90
C ALA A 61 -14.36 14.29 -1.02
N GLN A 62 -14.95 13.57 -1.97
CA GLN A 62 -16.40 13.52 -2.09
C GLN A 62 -16.99 12.51 -1.11
N ASP A 63 -18.26 12.72 -0.78
CA ASP A 63 -19.01 11.76 0.02
C ASP A 63 -19.03 10.39 -0.68
N LEU A 64 -18.53 9.37 0.01
CA LEU A 64 -18.47 8.00 -0.47
C LEU A 64 -19.85 7.44 -0.82
N SER A 65 -20.93 7.99 -0.26
CA SER A 65 -22.32 7.62 -0.62
C SER A 65 -22.66 7.94 -2.08
N LYS A 66 -21.97 8.90 -2.69
CA LYS A 66 -22.13 9.33 -4.08
C LYS A 66 -21.09 8.70 -5.01
N CYS A 67 -20.15 7.94 -4.45
CA CYS A 67 -19.08 7.31 -5.20
C CYS A 67 -19.48 5.88 -5.61
N SER A 68 -19.03 5.45 -6.78
CA SER A 68 -18.99 4.04 -7.14
C SER A 68 -17.69 3.46 -6.63
N ILE A 69 -17.78 2.32 -5.94
CA ILE A 69 -16.64 1.65 -5.31
C ILE A 69 -16.50 0.25 -5.89
N GLN A 70 -15.28 -0.19 -6.16
CA GLN A 70 -14.99 -1.56 -6.57
C GLN A 70 -13.64 -2.00 -6.03
N TRP A 71 -13.61 -3.17 -5.38
CA TRP A 71 -12.39 -3.77 -4.85
C TRP A 71 -11.74 -4.75 -5.81
N TYR A 72 -10.42 -4.83 -5.73
CA TYR A 72 -9.57 -5.69 -6.51
C TYR A 72 -8.52 -6.35 -5.62
N ARG A 73 -8.17 -7.57 -6.01
CA ARG A 73 -7.06 -8.33 -5.45
C ARG A 73 -5.88 -8.23 -6.38
N ILE A 74 -4.72 -7.86 -5.85
CA ILE A 74 -3.48 -7.72 -6.63
C ILE A 74 -2.51 -8.83 -6.19
N PRO A 75 -2.05 -9.68 -7.12
CA PRO A 75 -0.98 -10.64 -6.88
C PRO A 75 0.32 -9.96 -6.42
N THR A 76 1.06 -10.60 -5.53
CA THR A 76 2.45 -10.19 -5.21
C THR A 76 3.37 -10.37 -6.43
N GLU A 77 3.08 -11.39 -7.25
CA GLU A 77 3.78 -11.68 -8.51
C GLU A 77 2.80 -11.60 -9.68
N GLY A 78 3.07 -10.67 -10.61
CA GLY A 78 2.19 -10.39 -11.75
C GLY A 78 1.48 -9.04 -11.64
N SER A 79 1.14 -8.44 -12.78
CA SER A 79 0.61 -7.07 -12.84
C SER A 79 -0.91 -6.98 -12.97
N ARG A 80 -1.61 -8.11 -13.14
CA ARG A 80 -3.04 -8.11 -13.41
C ARG A 80 -3.83 -8.11 -12.11
N ARG A 81 -4.54 -7.02 -11.85
CA ARG A 81 -5.55 -6.95 -10.78
C ARG A 81 -6.74 -7.84 -11.10
N GLU A 82 -7.17 -8.61 -10.10
CA GLU A 82 -8.33 -9.50 -10.13
C GLU A 82 -9.54 -8.78 -9.53
N LEU A 83 -10.67 -8.78 -10.23
CA LEU A 83 -11.91 -8.19 -9.74
C LEU A 83 -12.50 -9.03 -8.59
N ILE A 84 -12.82 -8.41 -7.46
CA ILE A 84 -13.57 -9.07 -6.38
C ILE A 84 -15.06 -8.82 -6.63
N SER A 85 -15.75 -9.81 -7.21
CA SER A 85 -17.16 -9.67 -7.59
C SER A 85 -18.04 -9.35 -6.39
N GLY A 86 -18.92 -8.36 -6.52
CA GLY A 86 -19.84 -7.93 -5.46
C GLY A 86 -19.21 -7.04 -4.37
N ALA A 87 -17.89 -6.90 -4.32
CA ALA A 87 -17.21 -6.00 -3.39
C ALA A 87 -17.28 -4.55 -3.90
N ASN A 88 -18.44 -3.92 -3.67
CA ASN A 88 -18.77 -2.56 -4.13
C ASN A 88 -19.13 -1.60 -2.99
N LYS A 89 -18.76 -1.96 -1.77
CA LYS A 89 -18.99 -1.16 -0.55
C LYS A 89 -17.72 -0.42 -0.15
N SER A 90 -17.85 0.66 0.61
CA SER A 90 -16.71 1.38 1.20
C SER A 90 -15.98 0.59 2.28
N ILE A 91 -16.54 -0.53 2.72
CA ILE A 91 -15.95 -1.44 3.69
C ILE A 91 -15.79 -2.80 3.02
N TYR A 92 -14.64 -3.42 3.24
CA TYR A 92 -14.36 -4.78 2.82
C TYR A 92 -13.69 -5.55 3.96
N ALA A 93 -14.19 -6.75 4.24
CA ALA A 93 -13.58 -7.66 5.19
C ALA A 93 -12.67 -8.61 4.38
N PRO A 94 -11.34 -8.61 4.61
CA PRO A 94 -10.47 -9.52 3.90
C PRO A 94 -10.88 -10.97 4.11
N GLU A 95 -10.81 -11.75 3.04
CA GLU A 95 -11.11 -13.17 2.97
C GLU A 95 -9.82 -14.00 2.94
N PRO A 96 -9.89 -15.33 3.18
CA PRO A 96 -8.69 -16.18 3.14
C PRO A 96 -7.90 -16.09 1.83
N PHE A 97 -8.56 -15.83 0.70
CA PHE A 97 -7.90 -15.66 -0.60
C PHE A 97 -7.13 -14.34 -0.76
N ASP A 98 -7.36 -13.36 0.13
CA ASP A 98 -6.65 -12.09 0.13
C ASP A 98 -5.32 -12.18 0.88
N VAL A 99 -5.12 -13.18 1.74
CA VAL A 99 -3.91 -13.31 2.53
C VAL A 99 -2.69 -13.43 1.62
N GLY A 100 -1.68 -12.59 1.88
CA GLY A 100 -0.48 -12.46 1.07
C GLY A 100 -0.66 -11.65 -0.21
N ARG A 101 -1.84 -11.10 -0.48
CA ARG A 101 -2.14 -10.25 -1.65
C ARG A 101 -2.30 -8.80 -1.23
N PHE A 102 -2.07 -7.86 -2.15
CA PHE A 102 -2.46 -6.47 -1.94
C PHE A 102 -3.94 -6.31 -2.28
N LEU A 103 -4.62 -5.40 -1.58
CA LEU A 103 -5.97 -4.98 -1.94
C LEU A 103 -5.93 -3.57 -2.51
N GLU A 104 -6.66 -3.35 -3.59
CA GLU A 104 -6.84 -2.04 -4.21
C GLU A 104 -8.33 -1.75 -4.33
N VAL A 105 -8.71 -0.50 -4.14
CA VAL A 105 -10.06 -0.02 -4.36
C VAL A 105 -10.04 1.11 -5.37
N ASP A 106 -10.93 1.01 -6.36
CA ASP A 106 -11.25 2.11 -7.25
C ASP A 106 -12.43 2.88 -6.64
N VAL A 107 -12.23 4.17 -6.36
CA VAL A 107 -13.28 5.12 -5.98
C VAL A 107 -13.53 6.04 -7.17
N VAL A 108 -14.73 5.94 -7.75
CA VAL A 108 -15.13 6.74 -8.92
C VAL A 108 -16.20 7.74 -8.50
N SER A 109 -15.96 9.02 -8.76
CA SER A 109 -16.93 10.08 -8.52
C SER A 109 -16.81 11.18 -9.56
N ALA A 110 -17.96 11.69 -10.03
CA ALA A 110 -18.03 12.74 -11.06
C ALA A 110 -17.15 12.50 -12.30
N GLY A 111 -16.95 11.24 -12.70
CA GLY A 111 -16.11 10.85 -13.84
C GLY A 111 -14.61 10.81 -13.54
N GLN A 112 -14.18 11.19 -12.34
CA GLN A 112 -12.82 11.00 -11.85
C GLN A 112 -12.69 9.69 -11.10
N LYS A 113 -11.53 9.04 -11.25
CA LYS A 113 -11.22 7.75 -10.63
C LYS A 113 -9.96 7.90 -9.80
N VAL A 114 -10.05 7.52 -8.53
CA VAL A 114 -8.92 7.45 -7.60
C VAL A 114 -8.74 5.99 -7.19
N ALA A 115 -7.51 5.49 -7.25
CA ALA A 115 -7.17 4.16 -6.75
C ALA A 115 -6.45 4.29 -5.40
N VAL A 116 -6.81 3.44 -4.44
CA VAL A 116 -6.12 3.33 -3.15
C VAL A 116 -5.69 1.88 -2.96
N THR A 117 -4.42 1.65 -2.67
CA THR A 117 -3.85 0.32 -2.46
C THR A 117 -3.35 0.19 -1.02
N THR A 118 -3.44 -1.01 -0.46
CA THR A 118 -2.93 -1.31 0.88
C THR A 118 -1.42 -1.06 0.96
N SER A 119 -0.96 -0.71 2.15
CA SER A 119 0.46 -0.41 2.42
C SER A 119 1.35 -1.64 2.27
N GLY A 120 0.80 -2.82 2.51
CA GLY A 120 1.42 -4.12 2.31
C GLY A 120 0.42 -5.19 1.87
N PRO A 121 0.90 -6.43 1.68
CA PRO A 121 0.02 -7.58 1.51
C PRO A 121 -0.79 -7.84 2.79
N ILE A 122 -2.02 -8.34 2.63
CA ILE A 122 -2.87 -8.71 3.76
C ILE A 122 -2.21 -9.80 4.59
N GLY A 123 -2.00 -9.52 5.88
CA GLY A 123 -1.42 -10.45 6.82
C GLY A 123 -2.37 -11.58 7.22
N PRO A 124 -1.86 -12.67 7.81
CA PRO A 124 -2.69 -13.70 8.40
C PRO A 124 -3.51 -13.13 9.57
N GLY A 125 -4.60 -13.81 9.91
CA GLY A 125 -5.43 -13.41 11.03
C GLY A 125 -4.66 -13.61 12.34
N GLN A 126 -4.81 -12.64 13.25
CA GLN A 126 -4.29 -12.79 14.61
C GLN A 126 -5.26 -13.69 15.38
N TYR A 127 -4.89 -14.95 15.54
CA TYR A 127 -5.54 -15.82 16.53
C TYR A 127 -5.09 -15.36 17.91
N LEU A 128 -6.02 -14.88 18.73
CA LEU A 128 -5.84 -14.72 20.17
C LEU A 128 -6.16 -16.04 20.88
#